data_AF-A0A1S8XZA6-F1
#
_entry.id   AF-A0A1S8XZA6-F1
#
_cell.length_a   1.000
_cell.length_b   1.000
_cell.length_c   1.000
_cell.angle_alpha   90.00
_cell.angle_beta   90.00
_cell.angle_gamma   90.00
#
_symmetry.space_group_name_H-M   'P 1'
#
loop_
_entity.id
_entity.type
_entity.pdbx_description
1 polymer ?
#
loop_
_entity_poly.entity_id
_entity_poly.type
_entity_poly.pdbx_seq_one_letter_code
_entity_poly.pdbx_strand_id
1 'polypeptide(L)'
;MKGSTFKRCGCRDTTTGRRLGRSCPQLRRPGGGWSRNHGQWHWQIDLPARNDGTRRTLRHGPYPTQTDADTTLDHIRAALAVP
;
A
#
# COMPACT_ATOMS: atom_id res chain seq x y z
N MET A 1 -0.72 -2.61 15.93
CA MET A 1 -1.27 -3.17 14.67
C MET A 1 -0.18 -3.25 13.61
N LYS A 2 -0.18 -4.29 12.76
CA LYS A 2 0.81 -4.42 11.68
C LYS A 2 0.35 -3.64 10.45
N GLY A 3 1.25 -2.83 9.88
CA GLY A 3 0.99 -2.06 8.67
C GLY A 3 2.28 -1.80 7.90
N SER A 4 2.17 -1.46 6.62
CA SER A 4 3.32 -1.28 5.72
C SER A 4 3.00 -0.29 4.61
N THR A 5 3.99 0.48 4.18
CA THR A 5 3.93 1.27 2.96
C THR A 5 4.37 0.48 1.73
N PHE A 6 3.77 0.78 0.58
CA PHE A 6 4.05 0.12 -0.69
C PHE A 6 3.67 1.04 -1.86
N LYS A 7 4.19 0.77 -3.06
CA LYS A 7 3.71 1.44 -4.27
C LYS A 7 2.64 0.66 -5.00
N ARG A 8 1.71 1.38 -5.64
CA ARG A 8 0.73 0.85 -6.59
C ARG A 8 0.80 1.64 -7.90
N CYS A 9 0.65 0.94 -9.01
CA CYS A 9 0.49 1.59 -10.33
C CYS A 9 -0.88 1.28 -10.96
N GLY A 10 -1.21 2.05 -11.99
CA GLY A 10 -2.41 1.89 -12.81
C GLY A 10 -2.22 0.95 -14.00
N CYS A 11 -1.00 0.46 -14.25
CA CYS A 11 -0.67 -0.31 -15.45
C CYS A 11 -1.56 -1.52 -15.62
N ARG A 12 -1.92 -1.78 -16.87
CA ARG A 12 -2.72 -2.92 -17.30
C ARG A 12 -1.90 -3.77 -18.25
N ASP A 13 -2.14 -5.06 -18.17
CA ASP A 13 -1.69 -6.03 -19.14
C ASP A 13 -2.37 -5.73 -20.49
N THR A 14 -1.59 -5.65 -21.56
CA THR A 14 -2.10 -5.25 -22.88
C THR A 14 -2.92 -6.34 -23.56
N THR A 15 -2.74 -7.60 -23.19
CA THR A 15 -3.45 -8.74 -23.75
C THR A 15 -4.77 -8.99 -23.02
N THR A 16 -4.76 -8.96 -21.69
CA THR A 16 -5.91 -9.31 -20.84
C THR A 16 -6.67 -8.09 -20.31
N GLY A 17 -6.11 -6.89 -20.41
CA GLY A 17 -6.67 -5.65 -19.86
C GLY A 17 -6.69 -5.57 -18.33
N ARG A 18 -6.23 -6.63 -17.63
CA ARG A 18 -6.21 -6.70 -16.17
C ARG A 18 -5.10 -5.83 -15.60
N ARG A 19 -5.28 -5.30 -14.39
CA ARG A 19 -4.24 -4.52 -13.72
C ARG A 19 -3.06 -5.41 -13.35
N LEU A 20 -1.84 -5.01 -13.71
CA LEU A 20 -0.62 -5.74 -13.38
C LEU A 20 -0.33 -5.77 -11.88
N GLY A 21 -0.70 -4.70 -11.17
CA GLY A 21 -0.51 -4.61 -9.73
C GLY A 21 0.96 -4.76 -9.34
N ARG A 22 1.26 -5.70 -8.44
CA ARG A 22 2.62 -5.97 -7.95
C ARG A 22 3.54 -6.59 -9.01
N SER A 23 2.97 -7.24 -10.03
CA SER A 23 3.72 -7.85 -11.13
C SER A 23 4.16 -6.83 -12.19
N CYS A 24 3.83 -5.55 -12.01
CA CYS A 24 4.26 -4.51 -12.94
C CYS A 24 5.79 -4.39 -12.92
N PRO A 25 6.48 -4.62 -14.06
CA PRO A 25 7.94 -4.62 -14.10
C PRO A 25 8.54 -3.23 -13.83
N GLN A 26 7.79 -2.16 -14.09
CA GLN A 26 8.24 -0.78 -13.85
C GLN A 26 8.16 -0.38 -12.37
N LEU A 27 7.50 -1.17 -11.53
CA LEU A 27 7.24 -0.82 -10.13
C LEU A 27 8.48 -1.04 -9.24
N ARG A 28 9.38 -1.95 -9.64
CA ARG A 28 10.63 -2.26 -8.95
C ARG A 28 11.82 -1.98 -9.84
N ARG A 29 12.93 -1.60 -9.22
CA ARG A 29 14.23 -1.42 -9.88
C ARG A 29 14.99 -2.75 -9.91
N PRO A 30 15.99 -2.90 -10.78
CA PRO A 30 17.04 -3.90 -10.58
C PRO A 30 17.58 -3.79 -9.14
N GLY A 31 17.64 -4.91 -8.41
CA GLY A 31 17.98 -4.94 -6.98
C GLY A 31 16.78 -4.88 -6.02
N GLY A 32 15.53 -4.87 -6.50
CA GLY A 32 14.34 -5.08 -5.67
C GLY A 32 13.78 -3.83 -4.95
N GLY A 33 14.50 -2.71 -5.00
CA GLY A 33 14.00 -1.42 -4.50
C GLY A 33 12.79 -0.89 -5.29
N TRP A 34 12.02 0.01 -4.69
CA TRP A 34 10.90 0.66 -5.38
C TRP A 34 11.38 1.63 -6.47
N SER A 35 10.67 1.70 -7.59
CA SER A 35 10.94 2.71 -8.63
C SER A 35 10.68 4.12 -8.10
N ARG A 36 11.54 5.09 -8.45
CA ARG A 36 11.27 6.51 -8.11
C ARG A 36 10.24 7.11 -9.08
N ASN A 37 10.28 6.66 -10.34
CA ASN A 37 9.57 7.29 -11.45
C ASN A 37 8.27 6.55 -11.80
N HIS A 38 7.89 5.55 -11.02
CA HIS A 38 6.72 4.74 -11.32
C HIS A 38 5.97 4.34 -10.04
N GLY A 39 4.64 4.34 -10.14
CA GLY A 39 3.73 4.04 -9.04
C GLY A 39 3.71 5.11 -7.95
N GLN A 40 2.57 5.23 -7.28
CA GLN A 40 2.37 6.13 -6.16
C GLN A 40 2.42 5.39 -4.84
N TRP A 41 2.76 6.09 -3.76
CA TRP A 41 2.83 5.51 -2.43
C TRP A 41 1.44 5.32 -1.84
N HIS A 42 1.30 4.22 -1.11
CA HIS A 42 0.11 3.84 -0.38
C HIS A 42 0.55 3.20 0.94
N TRP A 43 -0.34 3.18 1.92
CA TRP A 43 -0.17 2.36 3.11
C TRP A 43 -1.27 1.31 3.21
N GLN A 44 -0.98 0.26 3.96
CA GLN A 44 -1.97 -0.71 4.42
C GLN A 44 -1.79 -0.99 5.91
N ILE A 45 -2.88 -1.29 6.61
CA ILE A 45 -2.88 -1.68 8.02
C ILE A 45 -3.95 -2.74 8.26
N ASP A 46 -3.61 -3.71 9.11
CA ASP A 46 -4.58 -4.68 9.61
C ASP A 46 -5.32 -4.07 10.82
N LEU A 47 -6.63 -3.95 10.69
CA LEU A 47 -7.53 -3.51 11.75
C LEU A 47 -7.90 -4.71 12.65
N PRO A 48 -8.44 -4.45 13.86
CA PRO A 48 -9.01 -5.52 14.68
C PRO A 48 -9.99 -6.37 13.88
N ALA A 49 -9.95 -7.69 14.11
CA ALA A 49 -10.83 -8.62 13.43
C ALA A 49 -12.29 -8.24 13.69
N ARG A 50 -13.14 -8.54 12.72
CA ARG A 50 -14.60 -8.47 12.93
C ARG A 50 -15.02 -9.53 13.96
N ASN A 51 -16.24 -9.42 14.47
CA ASN A 51 -16.80 -10.40 15.40
C ASN A 51 -16.82 -11.84 14.83
N ASP A 52 -16.82 -11.98 13.49
CA ASP A 52 -16.73 -13.26 12.78
C ASP A 52 -15.29 -13.78 12.59
N GLY A 53 -14.29 -13.11 13.15
CA GLY A 53 -12.87 -13.49 13.06
C GLY A 53 -12.19 -13.13 11.73
N THR A 54 -12.91 -12.55 10.76
CA THR A 54 -12.31 -12.20 9.47
C THR A 54 -11.34 -11.02 9.58
N ARG A 55 -10.20 -11.12 8.88
CA ARG A 55 -9.18 -10.06 8.85
C ARG A 55 -9.71 -8.86 8.07
N ARG A 56 -9.50 -7.66 8.61
CA ARG A 56 -9.89 -6.40 7.96
C ARG A 56 -8.67 -5.56 7.64
N THR A 57 -8.18 -5.64 6.41
CA THR A 57 -7.06 -4.79 5.97
C THR A 57 -7.60 -3.51 5.33
N LEU A 58 -7.22 -2.36 5.86
CA LEU A 58 -7.46 -1.05 5.26
C LEU A 58 -6.27 -0.67 4.37
N ARG A 59 -6.54 -0.02 3.24
CA ARG A 59 -5.52 0.51 2.33
C ARG A 59 -5.90 1.91 1.90
N HIS A 60 -4.94 2.82 1.82
CA HIS A 60 -5.20 4.20 1.40
C HIS A 60 -4.02 4.82 0.63
N GLY A 61 -4.31 5.89 -0.11
CA GLY A 61 -3.41 6.70 -0.92
C GLY A 61 -4.12 7.23 -2.17
N PRO A 62 -3.42 7.91 -3.09
CA PRO A 62 -1.97 7.98 -3.21
C PRO A 62 -1.31 9.05 -2.32
N TYR A 63 -0.02 8.84 -2.05
CA TYR A 63 0.88 9.79 -1.41
C TYR A 63 2.09 10.07 -2.32
N PRO A 64 2.66 11.30 -2.27
CA PRO A 64 3.78 11.68 -3.13
C PRO A 64 5.10 11.02 -2.72
N THR A 65 5.37 10.88 -1.42
CA THR A 65 6.57 10.19 -0.91
C THR A 65 6.24 9.00 -0.01
N GLN A 66 7.25 8.15 0.25
CA GLN A 66 7.10 7.05 1.21
C GLN A 66 6.87 7.62 2.61
N THR A 67 7.62 8.67 2.95
CA THR A 67 7.54 9.36 4.24
C THR A 67 6.12 9.88 4.50
N ASP A 68 5.46 10.51 3.53
CA ASP A 68 4.09 11.01 3.72
C ASP A 68 3.10 9.87 4.03
N ALA A 69 3.29 8.72 3.37
CA ALA A 69 2.48 7.53 3.60
C ALA A 69 2.77 6.90 4.97
N ASP A 70 4.03 6.85 5.39
CA ASP A 70 4.45 6.34 6.71
C ASP A 70 3.95 7.25 7.84
N THR A 71 4.13 8.57 7.73
CA THR A 71 3.61 9.56 8.70
C THR A 71 2.10 9.43 8.86
N THR A 72 1.37 9.33 7.75
CA THR A 72 -0.08 9.14 7.84
C THR A 72 -0.44 7.79 8.48
N LEU A 73 0.26 6.72 8.12
CA LEU A 73 0.06 5.40 8.73
C LEU A 73 0.32 5.42 10.24
N ASP A 74 1.30 6.19 10.71
CA ASP A 74 1.59 6.35 12.13
C ASP A 74 0.49 7.11 12.87
N HIS A 75 -0.08 8.16 12.27
CA HIS A 75 -1.27 8.83 12.83
C HIS A 75 -2.46 7.88 12.95
N ILE A 76 -2.71 7.05 11.93
CA ILE A 76 -3.77 6.04 11.97
C ILE A 76 -3.50 4.99 13.06
N ARG A 77 -2.26 4.54 13.21
CA ARG A 77 -1.87 3.61 14.29
C ARG A 77 -2.15 4.21 15.67
N ALA A 78 -1.80 5.48 15.88
CA ALA A 78 -2.04 6.18 17.13
C ALA A 78 -3.54 6.33 17.41
N ALA A 79 -4.34 6.73 16.41
CA ALA A 79 -5.78 6.86 16.54
C ALA A 79 -6.46 5.53 16.91
N LEU A 80 -6.01 4.40 16.33
CA LEU A 80 -6.54 3.08 16.63
C LEU A 80 -6.05 2.51 17.98
N ALA A 81 -5.07 3.14 18.62
CA ALA A 81 -4.58 2.75 19.94
C ALA A 81 -5.32 3.46 21.08
N VAL A 82 -6.18 4.44 20.76
CA VAL A 82 -7.06 5.09 21.74
C VAL A 82 -8.16 4.09 22.15
N PRO A 83 -8.40 3.88 23.46
CA PRO A 83 -9.41 2.96 23.98
C PRO A 83 -10.83 3.25 23.52
#